data_AF-A0A480AGQ2-F1
#
_entry.id   AF-A0A480AGQ2-F1
#
_cell.length_a   1.000
_cell.length_b   1.000
_cell.length_c   1.000
_cell.angle_alpha   90.00
_cell.angle_beta   90.00
_cell.angle_gamma   90.00
#
_symmetry.space_group_name_H-M   'P 1'
#
loop_
_entity.id
_entity.type
_entity.pdbx_description
1 polymer ?
#
loop_
_entity_poly.entity_id
_entity_poly.type
_entity_poly.pdbx_seq_one_letter_code
_entity_poly.pdbx_strand_id
1 'polypeptide(L)'
;MMNTSDFGKSSTFSFDFLPPHPSQDTDLLQQLYFVPGLKEILLLRQVHALEHATVWVLGETKNSYSRLGITTNVQLDDQLLGGLSTEQGFFLYGDVNISDLRRAVTLAQHRLISGEWDLAVHPRCGTNLSVTMLLNLVLAASVPFLLPFRPIEQLIGLGLAATAATELAPDMGMLTQRYITTSIPFNLAVENITIARDFWGKEGHFVKVSWEE
;
A
#
# COMPACT_ATOMS: atom_id res chain seq x y z
N MET A 1 23.34 19.86 37.02
CA MET A 1 24.13 18.78 36.39
C MET A 1 23.17 17.95 35.56
N MET A 2 23.40 17.94 34.24
CA MET A 2 22.64 17.17 33.25
C MET A 2 22.72 15.66 33.50
N ASN A 3 21.64 14.93 33.22
CA ASN A 3 21.67 13.87 32.21
C ASN A 3 20.24 13.41 31.87
N THR A 4 19.78 13.72 30.65
CA THR A 4 18.72 12.96 29.97
C THR A 4 19.33 12.53 28.66
N SER A 5 19.61 11.24 28.57
CA SER A 5 20.08 10.56 27.36
C SER A 5 18.98 10.63 26.29
N ASP A 6 19.20 11.49 25.31
CA ASP A 6 18.46 11.57 24.05
C ASP A 6 18.79 10.31 23.24
N PHE A 7 17.94 9.30 23.34
CA PHE A 7 18.08 8.04 22.61
C PHE A 7 17.49 8.21 21.21
N GLY A 8 18.38 8.41 20.24
CA GLY A 8 18.24 7.87 18.89
C GLY A 8 17.08 8.40 18.05
N LYS A 9 17.22 9.61 17.51
CA LYS A 9 16.64 9.92 16.20
C LYS A 9 17.32 9.02 15.16
N SER A 10 16.67 7.92 14.79
CA SER A 10 17.00 7.22 13.56
C SER A 10 16.74 8.21 12.41
N SER A 11 17.82 8.67 11.79
CA SER A 11 17.77 9.43 10.54
C SER A 11 17.19 8.52 9.46
N THR A 12 15.87 8.58 9.28
CA THR A 12 15.22 8.07 8.09
C THR A 12 15.85 8.78 6.89
N PHE A 13 16.37 8.00 5.94
CA PHE A 13 16.88 8.53 4.68
C PHE A 13 15.74 9.28 3.98
N SER A 14 15.73 10.61 4.07
CA SER A 14 14.79 11.46 3.32
C SER A 14 15.19 11.47 1.85
N PHE A 15 14.75 10.45 1.12
CA PHE A 15 14.64 10.51 -0.32
C PHE A 15 13.42 11.35 -0.68
N ASP A 16 13.48 12.66 -0.40
CA ASP A 16 12.46 13.62 -0.84
C ASP A 16 12.66 13.87 -2.34
N PHE A 17 12.30 12.86 -3.12
CA PHE A 17 11.96 13.03 -4.52
C PHE A 17 10.83 14.05 -4.61
N LEU A 18 10.83 14.82 -5.70
CA LEU A 18 9.92 15.94 -5.95
C LEU A 18 8.48 15.60 -5.53
N PRO A 19 7.74 16.57 -4.94
CA PRO A 19 6.34 16.38 -4.60
C PRO A 19 5.55 15.89 -5.82
N PRO A 20 4.62 14.93 -5.68
CA PRO A 20 3.75 14.49 -6.75
C PRO A 20 3.08 15.69 -7.43
N HIS A 21 3.12 15.72 -8.77
CA HIS A 21 2.50 16.78 -9.56
C HIS A 21 1.29 16.22 -10.34
N PRO A 22 0.17 16.97 -10.45
CA PRO A 22 -1.05 16.48 -11.10
C PRO A 22 -0.88 15.97 -12.54
N SER A 23 0.01 16.58 -13.33
CA SER A 23 0.24 16.19 -14.72
C SER A 23 1.22 15.04 -14.91
N GLN A 24 1.89 14.56 -13.85
CA GLN A 24 3.04 13.67 -13.97
C GLN A 24 2.74 12.40 -14.78
N ASP A 25 1.65 11.69 -14.47
CA ASP A 25 1.32 10.44 -15.12
C ASP A 25 0.75 10.67 -16.54
N THR A 26 0.02 11.76 -16.76
CA THR A 26 -0.44 12.19 -18.10
C THR A 26 0.74 12.53 -19.00
N ASP A 27 1.72 13.29 -18.51
CA ASP A 27 2.92 13.68 -19.24
C ASP A 27 3.77 12.45 -19.62
N LEU A 28 3.91 11.50 -18.68
CA LEU A 28 4.57 10.21 -18.94
C LEU A 28 3.85 9.41 -20.04
N LEU A 29 2.52 9.34 -20.01
CA LEU A 29 1.75 8.67 -21.05
C LEU A 29 1.91 9.32 -22.43
N GLN A 30 1.96 10.66 -22.48
CA GLN A 30 2.17 11.37 -23.75
C GLN A 30 3.57 11.12 -24.31
N GLN A 31 4.60 11.07 -23.46
CA GLN A 31 5.98 10.85 -23.89
C GLN A 31 6.26 9.39 -24.27
N LEU A 32 5.63 8.45 -23.58
CA LEU A 32 5.89 7.01 -23.70
C LEU A 32 4.67 6.23 -24.21
N TYR A 33 3.80 6.86 -25.01
CA TYR A 33 2.57 6.26 -25.54
C TYR A 33 2.80 4.95 -26.34
N PHE A 34 4.03 4.74 -26.81
CA PHE A 34 4.43 3.55 -27.56
C PHE A 34 4.71 2.33 -26.67
N VAL A 35 4.82 2.50 -25.35
CA VAL A 35 5.10 1.42 -24.40
C VAL A 35 3.80 0.66 -24.09
N PRO A 36 3.66 -0.61 -24.52
CA PRO A 36 2.47 -1.39 -24.23
C PRO A 36 2.29 -1.60 -22.72
N GLY A 37 1.07 -1.45 -22.21
CA GLY A 37 0.78 -1.70 -20.79
C GLY A 37 1.07 -0.52 -19.85
N LEU A 38 1.64 0.59 -20.35
CA LEU A 38 2.03 1.71 -19.48
C LEU A 38 0.82 2.36 -18.79
N LYS A 39 -0.27 2.57 -19.52
CA LYS A 39 -1.50 3.16 -18.97
C LYS A 39 -2.10 2.29 -17.88
N GLU A 40 -2.10 0.98 -18.08
CA GLU A 40 -2.60 -0.01 -17.13
C GLU A 40 -1.77 -0.01 -15.85
N ILE A 41 -0.43 0.08 -15.97
CA ILE A 41 0.46 0.18 -14.81
C ILE A 41 0.23 1.48 -14.03
N LEU A 42 0.10 2.62 -14.72
CA LEU A 42 -0.14 3.91 -14.06
C LEU A 42 -1.51 3.95 -13.39
N LEU A 43 -2.55 3.46 -14.06
CA LEU A 43 -3.88 3.26 -13.48
C LEU A 43 -3.82 2.41 -12.21
N LEU A 44 -3.18 1.23 -12.29
CA LEU A 44 -3.08 0.33 -11.15
C LEU A 44 -2.42 0.98 -9.93
N ARG A 45 -1.36 1.78 -10.14
CA ARG A 45 -0.70 2.51 -9.06
C ARG A 45 -1.60 3.55 -8.40
N GLN A 46 -2.35 4.31 -9.20
CA GLN A 46 -3.29 5.30 -8.68
C GLN A 46 -4.46 4.62 -7.94
N VAL A 47 -4.99 3.54 -8.50
CA VAL A 47 -6.05 2.73 -7.88
C VAL A 47 -5.60 2.18 -6.53
N HIS A 48 -4.36 1.66 -6.46
CA HIS A 48 -3.79 1.11 -5.25
C HIS A 48 -3.63 2.15 -4.12
N ALA A 49 -3.22 3.38 -4.47
CA ALA A 49 -3.21 4.47 -3.49
C ALA A 49 -4.63 4.79 -2.98
N LEU A 50 -5.61 4.85 -3.88
CA LEU A 50 -7.00 5.13 -3.52
C LEU A 50 -7.61 4.02 -2.64
N GLU A 51 -7.28 2.75 -2.90
CA GLU A 51 -7.65 1.62 -2.06
C GLU A 51 -7.11 1.82 -0.63
N HIS A 52 -5.80 2.05 -0.48
CA HIS A 52 -5.17 2.27 0.82
C HIS A 52 -5.81 3.43 1.58
N ALA A 53 -6.00 4.58 0.93
CA ALA A 53 -6.61 5.73 1.56
C ALA A 53 -8.08 5.48 1.95
N THR A 54 -8.82 4.71 1.15
CA THR A 54 -10.20 4.33 1.47
C THR A 54 -10.25 3.47 2.72
N VAL A 55 -9.34 2.50 2.86
CA VAL A 55 -9.22 1.67 4.07
C VAL A 55 -8.90 2.54 5.30
N TRP A 56 -7.93 3.45 5.19
CA TRP A 56 -7.62 4.40 6.27
C TRP A 56 -8.84 5.22 6.72
N VAL A 57 -9.57 5.81 5.77
CA VAL A 57 -10.75 6.63 6.06
C VAL A 57 -11.87 5.82 6.71
N LEU A 58 -12.10 4.58 6.27
CA LEU A 58 -13.08 3.68 6.88
C LEU A 58 -12.71 3.36 8.34
N GLY A 59 -11.43 3.12 8.61
CA GLY A 59 -10.91 2.88 9.96
C GLY A 59 -11.05 4.05 10.90
N GLU A 60 -10.67 5.25 10.46
CA GLU A 60 -10.81 6.49 11.23
C GLU A 60 -12.27 6.77 11.61
N THR A 61 -13.18 6.56 10.66
CA THR A 61 -14.62 6.79 10.85
C THR A 61 -15.17 5.85 11.94
N LYS A 62 -14.81 4.56 11.91
CA LYS A 62 -15.26 3.57 12.90
C LYS A 62 -14.63 3.80 14.28
N ASN A 63 -13.35 4.15 14.34
CA ASN A 63 -12.67 4.52 15.59
C ASN A 63 -13.31 5.74 16.26
N SER A 64 -13.86 6.67 15.47
CA SER A 64 -14.57 7.83 15.99
C SER A 64 -15.93 7.45 16.59
N TYR A 65 -16.69 6.56 15.96
CA TYR A 65 -17.96 6.04 16.52
C TYR A 65 -17.76 5.22 17.81
N SER A 66 -16.73 4.36 17.85
CA SER A 66 -16.38 3.59 19.06
C SER A 66 -15.99 4.50 20.23
N ARG A 67 -15.23 5.59 19.96
CA ARG A 67 -14.88 6.60 20.98
C ARG A 67 -16.08 7.39 21.50
N LEU A 68 -17.14 7.53 20.70
CA LEU A 68 -18.40 8.20 21.07
C LEU A 68 -19.38 7.29 21.83
N GLY A 69 -19.00 6.04 22.15
CA GLY A 69 -19.86 5.11 22.89
C GLY A 69 -21.03 4.56 22.08
N ILE A 70 -21.05 4.78 20.76
CA ILE A 70 -22.05 4.22 19.85
C ILE A 70 -21.60 2.79 19.53
N THR A 71 -22.07 1.83 20.30
CA THR A 71 -21.78 0.40 20.08
C THR A 71 -22.57 -0.12 18.89
N THR A 72 -22.02 0.01 17.68
CA THR A 72 -22.44 -0.84 16.57
C THR A 72 -21.80 -2.21 16.79
N ASN A 73 -22.61 -3.28 16.84
CA ASN A 73 -22.24 -4.65 17.26
C ASN A 73 -21.16 -5.37 16.40
N VAL A 74 -20.34 -4.65 15.62
CA VAL A 74 -19.23 -5.22 14.86
C VAL A 74 -18.04 -4.25 14.96
N GLN A 75 -17.11 -4.55 15.86
CA GLN A 75 -15.81 -3.88 15.91
C GLN A 75 -14.99 -4.37 14.71
N LEU A 76 -15.14 -3.69 13.57
CA LEU A 76 -14.27 -3.90 12.43
C LEU A 76 -13.04 -3.04 12.65
N ASP A 77 -12.06 -3.61 13.33
CA ASP A 77 -10.68 -3.17 13.17
C ASP A 77 -10.38 -3.20 11.67
N ASP A 78 -9.61 -2.25 11.13
CA ASP A 78 -9.15 -2.31 9.73
C ASP A 78 -8.47 -3.65 9.40
N GLN A 79 -8.11 -4.44 10.42
CA GLN A 79 -7.71 -5.85 10.34
C GLN A 79 -8.66 -6.73 9.50
N LEU A 80 -9.95 -6.42 9.48
CA LEU A 80 -10.96 -7.21 8.78
C LEU A 80 -11.26 -6.69 7.37
N LEU A 81 -10.72 -5.52 7.00
CA LEU A 81 -10.81 -5.00 5.64
C LEU A 81 -9.59 -5.47 4.84
N GLY A 82 -9.86 -6.13 3.72
CA GLY A 82 -8.86 -6.48 2.72
C GLY A 82 -9.17 -5.77 1.41
N GLY A 83 -8.16 -5.47 0.62
CA GLY A 83 -8.36 -4.92 -0.72
C GLY A 83 -7.59 -5.67 -1.80
N LEU A 84 -8.04 -5.49 -3.03
CA LEU A 84 -7.42 -6.02 -4.24
C LEU A 84 -7.59 -5.00 -5.37
N SER A 85 -6.50 -4.34 -5.72
CA SER A 85 -6.45 -3.38 -6.82
C SER A 85 -6.27 -4.04 -8.19
N THR A 86 -6.95 -3.47 -9.18
CA THR A 86 -6.84 -3.78 -10.61
C THR A 86 -6.74 -2.47 -11.41
N GLU A 87 -6.43 -2.54 -12.69
CA GLU A 87 -6.37 -1.39 -13.59
C GLU A 87 -7.74 -0.74 -13.86
N GLN A 88 -8.85 -1.40 -13.50
CA GLN A 88 -10.22 -0.88 -13.66
C GLN A 88 -10.84 -0.36 -12.35
N GLY A 89 -10.16 -0.54 -11.22
CA GLY A 89 -10.73 -0.28 -9.91
C GLY A 89 -10.21 -1.23 -8.85
N PHE A 90 -10.82 -1.23 -7.67
CA PHE A 90 -10.40 -2.13 -6.60
C PHE A 90 -11.59 -2.83 -5.95
N PHE A 91 -11.35 -4.05 -5.48
CA PHE A 91 -12.25 -4.75 -4.59
C PHE A 91 -11.92 -4.39 -3.15
N LEU A 92 -12.97 -4.14 -2.37
CA LEU A 92 -12.90 -4.08 -0.92
C LEU A 92 -13.68 -5.25 -0.33
N TYR A 93 -13.01 -6.06 0.49
CA TYR A 93 -13.57 -7.19 1.20
C TYR A 93 -13.76 -6.84 2.67
N GLY A 94 -14.86 -7.31 3.25
CA GLY A 94 -15.23 -7.07 4.64
C GLY A 94 -16.63 -6.51 4.74
N ASP A 95 -17.15 -6.42 5.96
CA ASP A 95 -18.49 -5.91 6.22
C ASP A 95 -18.49 -4.37 6.19
N VAL A 96 -18.86 -3.79 5.04
CA VAL A 96 -18.90 -2.33 4.86
C VAL A 96 -20.21 -1.93 4.21
N ASN A 97 -20.90 -0.96 4.81
CA ASN A 97 -22.08 -0.38 4.19
C ASN A 97 -21.69 0.40 2.92
N ILE A 98 -22.37 0.15 1.80
CA ILE A 98 -22.09 0.82 0.51
C ILE A 98 -22.14 2.35 0.61
N SER A 99 -23.02 2.92 1.46
CA SER A 99 -23.09 4.37 1.64
C SER A 99 -21.88 4.95 2.37
N ASP A 100 -21.36 4.22 3.37
CA ASP A 100 -20.12 4.60 4.06
C ASP A 100 -18.91 4.38 3.17
N LEU A 101 -18.87 3.30 2.37
CA LEU A 101 -17.84 3.08 1.37
C LEU A 101 -17.80 4.22 0.36
N ARG A 102 -18.97 4.62 -0.19
CA ARG A 102 -19.03 5.74 -1.15
C ARG A 102 -18.47 7.02 -0.54
N ARG A 103 -18.85 7.35 0.70
CA ARG A 103 -18.32 8.52 1.41
C ARG A 103 -16.81 8.41 1.61
N ALA A 104 -16.34 7.23 2.03
CA ALA A 104 -14.94 6.99 2.31
C ALA A 104 -14.07 7.11 1.06
N VAL A 105 -14.49 6.54 -0.08
CA VAL A 105 -13.75 6.65 -1.35
C VAL A 105 -13.63 8.11 -1.78
N THR A 106 -14.74 8.87 -1.76
CA THR A 106 -14.72 10.29 -2.14
C THR A 106 -13.81 11.11 -1.21
N LEU A 107 -13.89 10.88 0.11
CA LEU A 107 -13.04 11.57 1.07
C LEU A 107 -11.57 11.16 0.94
N ALA A 108 -11.28 9.87 0.74
CA ALA A 108 -9.94 9.35 0.53
C ALA A 108 -9.27 9.95 -0.70
N GLN A 109 -9.98 9.97 -1.82
CA GLN A 109 -9.51 10.63 -3.04
C GLN A 109 -9.21 12.10 -2.79
N HIS A 110 -10.16 12.83 -2.19
CA HIS A 110 -9.98 14.25 -1.88
C HIS A 110 -8.75 14.50 -0.99
N ARG A 111 -8.55 13.71 0.07
CA ARG A 111 -7.41 13.86 0.99
C ARG A 111 -6.08 13.59 0.29
N LEU A 112 -6.01 12.54 -0.54
CA LEU A 112 -4.81 12.22 -1.32
C LEU A 112 -4.42 13.37 -2.26
N ILE A 113 -5.36 13.88 -3.07
CA ILE A 113 -5.07 14.98 -4.02
C ILE A 113 -4.80 16.30 -3.28
N SER A 114 -5.29 16.46 -2.05
CA SER A 114 -5.06 17.64 -1.20
C SER A 114 -3.72 17.62 -0.45
N GLY A 115 -2.93 16.55 -0.57
CA GLY A 115 -1.58 16.49 0.01
C GLY A 115 -1.39 15.46 1.13
N GLU A 116 -2.41 14.72 1.54
CA GLU A 116 -2.29 13.66 2.56
C GLU A 116 -1.74 12.37 1.95
N TRP A 117 -0.54 12.45 1.34
CA TRP A 117 0.06 11.37 0.55
C TRP A 117 0.45 10.14 1.36
N ASP A 118 0.62 10.27 2.68
CA ASP A 118 0.88 9.12 3.56
C ASP A 118 -0.28 8.11 3.54
N LEU A 119 -1.50 8.53 3.19
CA LEU A 119 -2.65 7.64 3.02
C LEU A 119 -2.48 6.66 1.84
N ALA A 120 -1.59 6.94 0.90
CA ALA A 120 -1.31 6.06 -0.22
C ALA A 120 -0.51 4.81 0.19
N VAL A 121 -0.02 4.74 1.42
CA VAL A 121 0.79 3.62 1.92
C VAL A 121 0.09 2.98 3.12
N HIS A 122 0.08 1.65 3.17
CA HIS A 122 -0.58 0.92 4.25
C HIS A 122 0.32 -0.19 4.82
N PRO A 123 0.42 -0.33 6.16
CA PRO A 123 1.35 -1.27 6.79
C PRO A 123 1.02 -2.75 6.53
N ARG A 124 -0.22 -3.06 6.15
CA ARG A 124 -0.69 -4.42 5.86
C ARG A 124 -0.89 -4.70 4.36
N CYS A 125 -0.27 -3.90 3.50
CA CYS A 125 -0.28 -4.15 2.07
C CYS A 125 0.47 -5.45 1.71
N GLY A 126 -0.05 -6.21 0.75
CA GLY A 126 0.60 -7.44 0.25
C GLY A 126 2.01 -7.21 -0.30
N THR A 127 2.31 -5.99 -0.79
CA THR A 127 3.65 -5.57 -1.22
C THR A 127 4.70 -5.79 -0.12
N ASN A 128 4.37 -5.57 1.15
CA ASN A 128 5.32 -5.78 2.26
C ASN A 128 5.74 -7.25 2.38
N LEU A 129 4.79 -8.18 2.20
CA LEU A 129 5.08 -9.61 2.20
C LEU A 129 5.95 -9.99 1.01
N SER A 130 5.63 -9.50 -0.19
CA SER A 130 6.42 -9.75 -1.40
C SER A 130 7.86 -9.25 -1.27
N VAL A 131 8.06 -8.04 -0.72
CA VAL A 131 9.40 -7.49 -0.45
C VAL A 131 10.15 -8.33 0.57
N THR A 132 9.47 -8.77 1.64
CA THR A 132 10.07 -9.66 2.65
C THR A 132 10.57 -10.96 2.03
N MET A 133 9.75 -11.59 1.17
CA MET A 133 10.12 -12.83 0.48
C MET A 133 11.30 -12.63 -0.47
N LEU A 134 11.30 -11.51 -1.21
CA LEU A 134 12.40 -11.17 -2.13
C LEU A 134 13.71 -10.95 -1.38
N LEU A 135 13.69 -10.19 -0.28
CA LEU A 135 14.88 -9.97 0.56
C LEU A 135 15.40 -11.28 1.14
N ASN A 136 14.51 -12.13 1.66
CA ASN A 136 14.90 -13.45 2.15
C ASN A 136 15.57 -14.28 1.06
N LEU A 137 14.97 -14.33 -0.14
CA LEU A 137 15.53 -15.06 -1.27
C LEU A 137 16.92 -14.54 -1.67
N VAL A 138 17.06 -13.23 -1.81
CA VAL A 138 18.32 -12.59 -2.24
C VAL A 138 19.43 -12.80 -1.19
N LEU A 139 19.13 -12.56 0.09
CA LEU A 139 20.11 -12.73 1.15
C LEU A 139 20.46 -14.22 1.34
N ALA A 140 19.48 -15.12 1.32
CA ALA A 140 19.73 -16.55 1.41
C ALA A 140 20.59 -17.06 0.25
N ALA A 141 20.32 -16.59 -0.98
CA ALA A 141 21.11 -16.94 -2.16
C ALA A 141 22.56 -16.44 -2.08
N SER A 142 22.83 -15.39 -1.29
CA SER A 142 24.20 -14.88 -1.07
C SER A 142 25.04 -15.75 -0.11
N VAL A 143 24.39 -16.53 0.76
CA VAL A 143 25.06 -17.30 1.83
C VAL A 143 26.14 -18.26 1.29
N PRO A 144 25.91 -19.05 0.24
CA PRO A 144 26.91 -19.99 -0.27
C PRO A 144 28.11 -19.30 -0.95
N PHE A 145 27.97 -18.04 -1.34
CA PHE A 145 29.07 -17.24 -1.89
C PHE A 145 29.93 -16.62 -0.78
N LEU A 146 29.36 -16.38 0.40
CA LEU A 146 30.03 -15.73 1.53
C LEU A 146 30.62 -16.71 2.54
N LEU A 147 30.02 -17.90 2.69
CA LEU A 147 30.41 -18.90 3.69
C LEU A 147 30.83 -20.23 3.05
N PRO A 148 31.69 -21.03 3.71
CA PRO A 148 32.03 -22.37 3.26
C PRO A 148 30.79 -23.25 3.08
N PHE A 149 30.81 -24.13 2.06
CA PHE A 149 29.75 -25.11 1.78
C PHE A 149 29.75 -26.27 2.80
N ARG A 150 29.57 -25.95 4.08
CA ARG A 150 29.45 -26.89 5.19
C ARG A 150 28.08 -26.72 5.85
N PRO A 151 27.37 -27.81 6.23
CA PRO A 151 25.96 -27.72 6.65
C PRO A 151 25.68 -26.77 7.82
N ILE A 152 26.57 -26.71 8.82
CA ILE A 152 26.36 -25.89 10.03
C ILE A 152 26.53 -24.40 9.69
N GLU A 153 27.59 -24.05 8.96
CA GLU A 153 27.89 -22.69 8.52
C GLU A 153 26.78 -22.16 7.60
N GLN A 154 26.28 -22.99 6.69
CA GLN A 154 25.16 -22.64 5.82
C GLN A 154 23.88 -22.41 6.62
N LEU A 155 23.57 -23.27 7.61
CA LEU A 155 22.39 -23.10 8.46
C LEU A 155 22.45 -21.81 9.28
N ILE A 156 23.61 -21.50 9.88
CA ILE A 156 23.82 -20.24 10.61
C ILE A 156 23.70 -19.06 9.65
N GLY A 157 24.32 -19.12 8.48
CA GLY A 157 24.25 -18.08 7.46
C GLY A 157 22.83 -17.81 6.99
N LEU A 158 22.03 -18.86 6.76
CA LEU A 158 20.61 -18.76 6.43
C LEU A 158 19.80 -18.10 7.56
N GLY A 159 20.07 -18.44 8.82
CA GLY A 159 19.42 -17.81 9.97
C GLY A 159 19.74 -16.31 10.09
N LEU A 160 21.00 -15.94 9.86
CA LEU A 160 21.44 -14.54 9.83
C LEU A 160 20.81 -13.78 8.66
N ALA A 161 20.81 -14.38 7.47
CA ALA A 161 20.18 -13.83 6.27
C ALA A 161 18.68 -13.57 6.48
N ALA A 162 17.96 -14.52 7.07
CA ALA A 162 16.54 -14.35 7.37
C ALA A 162 16.30 -13.24 8.39
N THR A 163 17.10 -13.18 9.45
CA THR A 163 16.99 -12.12 10.48
C THR A 163 17.22 -10.74 9.86
N ALA A 164 18.29 -10.58 9.08
CA ALA A 164 18.58 -9.33 8.38
C ALA A 164 17.48 -8.94 7.39
N ALA A 165 16.92 -9.91 6.65
CA ALA A 165 15.79 -9.66 5.76
C ALA A 165 14.56 -9.16 6.53
N THR A 166 14.22 -9.77 7.67
CA THR A 166 13.09 -9.35 8.51
C THR A 166 13.29 -7.95 9.11
N GLU A 167 14.51 -7.58 9.49
CA GLU A 167 14.78 -6.22 9.99
C GLU A 167 14.66 -5.16 8.90
N LEU A 168 15.11 -5.46 7.67
CA LEU A 168 15.08 -4.50 6.55
C LEU A 168 13.70 -4.42 5.85
N ALA A 169 12.91 -5.49 5.90
CA ALA A 169 11.70 -5.61 5.11
C ALA A 169 10.61 -4.55 5.37
N PRO A 170 10.32 -4.11 6.62
CA PRO A 170 9.27 -3.13 6.87
C PRO A 170 9.52 -1.80 6.13
N ASP A 171 10.73 -1.25 6.28
CA ASP A 171 11.09 0.02 5.65
C ASP A 171 11.15 -0.11 4.13
N MET A 172 11.76 -1.17 3.63
CA MET A 172 11.84 -1.44 2.18
C MET A 172 10.46 -1.68 1.57
N GLY A 173 9.55 -2.30 2.31
CA GLY A 173 8.16 -2.52 1.91
C GLY A 173 7.41 -1.20 1.74
N MET A 174 7.52 -0.31 2.74
CA MET A 174 6.90 1.03 2.70
C MET A 174 7.47 1.89 1.56
N LEU A 175 8.78 1.85 1.32
CA LEU A 175 9.41 2.54 0.20
C LEU A 175 8.95 1.98 -1.15
N THR A 176 8.92 0.65 -1.28
CA THR A 176 8.40 -0.02 -2.48
C THR A 176 6.96 0.39 -2.75
N GLN A 177 6.13 0.44 -1.71
CA GLN A 177 4.77 0.92 -1.86
C GLN A 177 4.73 2.34 -2.43
N ARG A 178 5.36 3.28 -1.71
CA ARG A 178 5.36 4.71 -2.02
C ARG A 178 5.87 5.04 -3.42
N TYR A 179 6.95 4.39 -3.87
CA TYR A 179 7.63 4.79 -5.10
C TYR A 179 7.37 3.86 -6.28
N ILE A 180 6.97 2.62 -6.04
CA ILE A 180 6.81 1.62 -7.11
C ILE A 180 5.34 1.23 -7.27
N THR A 181 4.63 0.88 -6.19
CA THR A 181 3.30 0.27 -6.34
C THR A 181 2.14 1.25 -6.19
N THR A 182 2.38 2.48 -5.73
CA THR A 182 1.33 3.50 -5.57
C THR A 182 1.70 4.80 -6.30
N SER A 183 0.69 5.60 -6.63
CA SER A 183 0.78 6.96 -7.20
C SER A 183 -0.44 7.77 -6.75
N ILE A 184 -0.33 9.09 -6.63
CA ILE A 184 -1.47 9.92 -6.20
C ILE A 184 -2.53 9.92 -7.31
N PRO A 185 -3.82 9.69 -6.99
CA PRO A 185 -4.87 9.48 -7.98
C PRO A 185 -5.39 10.80 -8.58
N PHE A 186 -4.51 11.56 -9.23
CA PHE A 186 -4.87 12.81 -9.90
C PHE A 186 -5.71 12.60 -11.16
N ASN A 187 -5.63 11.40 -11.77
CA ASN A 187 -6.27 11.07 -13.04
C ASN A 187 -7.37 10.02 -12.89
N LEU A 188 -7.95 9.86 -11.69
CA LEU A 188 -9.02 8.89 -11.47
C LEU A 188 -10.36 9.59 -11.26
N ALA A 189 -11.39 9.08 -11.92
CA ALA A 189 -12.77 9.36 -11.58
C ALA A 189 -13.44 8.07 -11.08
N VAL A 190 -14.16 8.15 -9.96
CA VAL A 190 -14.93 7.02 -9.43
C VAL A 190 -16.26 6.92 -10.19
N GLU A 191 -16.48 5.83 -10.91
CA GLU A 191 -17.67 5.66 -11.74
C GLU A 191 -18.86 5.13 -10.93
N ASN A 192 -18.68 3.96 -10.32
CA ASN A 192 -19.71 3.30 -9.54
C ASN A 192 -19.12 2.33 -8.52
N ILE A 193 -19.98 1.93 -7.58
CA ILE A 193 -19.66 0.94 -6.56
C ILE A 193 -20.73 -0.15 -6.63
N THR A 194 -20.31 -1.37 -6.93
CA THR A 194 -21.19 -2.54 -7.07
C THR A 194 -20.71 -3.69 -6.21
N ILE A 195 -21.56 -4.67 -5.96
CA ILE A 195 -21.13 -5.96 -5.42
C ILE A 195 -20.75 -6.82 -6.62
N ALA A 196 -19.53 -7.35 -6.61
CA ALA A 196 -19.00 -8.18 -7.68
C ALA A 196 -18.14 -9.30 -7.09
N ARG A 197 -17.79 -10.27 -7.92
CA ARG A 197 -16.83 -11.32 -7.58
C ARG A 197 -15.53 -11.08 -8.31
N ASP A 198 -14.42 -11.27 -7.60
CA ASP A 198 -13.11 -11.27 -8.21
C ASP A 198 -12.89 -12.53 -9.07
N PHE A 199 -11.71 -12.63 -9.66
CA PHE A 199 -11.36 -13.78 -10.52
C PHE A 199 -11.23 -15.12 -9.76
N TRP A 200 -11.07 -15.09 -8.44
CA TRP A 200 -11.09 -16.27 -7.58
C TRP A 200 -12.51 -16.62 -7.09
N GLY A 201 -13.53 -15.84 -7.50
CA GLY A 201 -14.92 -16.04 -7.12
C GLY A 201 -15.27 -15.48 -5.74
N LYS A 202 -14.37 -14.75 -5.09
CA LYS A 202 -14.64 -14.12 -3.79
C LYS A 202 -15.45 -12.85 -4.00
N GLU A 203 -16.54 -12.73 -3.25
CA GLU A 203 -17.43 -11.58 -3.31
C GLU A 203 -16.87 -10.39 -2.52
N GLY A 204 -17.01 -9.19 -3.07
CA GLY A 204 -16.61 -7.95 -2.43
C GLY A 204 -17.28 -6.73 -3.08
N HIS A 205 -17.04 -5.55 -2.50
CA HIS A 205 -17.47 -4.29 -3.10
C HIS A 205 -16.44 -3.86 -4.14
N PHE A 206 -16.82 -3.83 -5.40
CA PHE A 206 -15.98 -3.34 -6.48
C PHE A 206 -16.23 -1.85 -6.70
N VAL A 207 -15.18 -1.05 -6.49
CA VAL A 207 -15.14 0.38 -6.78
C VAL A 207 -14.51 0.55 -8.15
N LYS A 208 -15.35 0.79 -9.15
CA LYS A 208 -14.90 0.98 -10.53
C LYS A 208 -14.42 2.41 -10.72
N VAL A 209 -13.31 2.57 -11.42
CA VAL A 209 -12.76 3.87 -11.78
C VAL A 209 -12.55 3.98 -13.28
N SER A 210 -12.39 5.20 -13.76
CA SER A 210 -11.88 5.50 -15.08
C SER A 210 -10.79 6.56 -15.04
N TRP A 211 -9.99 6.58 -16.09
CA TRP A 211 -8.97 7.60 -16.31
C TRP A 211 -9.61 8.93 -16.72
N GLU A 212 -9.28 10.00 -16.01
CA GLU A 212 -9.65 11.39 -16.32
C GLU A 212 -8.39 12.17 -16.73
N GLU A 213 -8.46 12.84 -17.88
CA GLU A 213 -7.36 13.64 -18.45
C GLU A 213 -7.27 15.06 -17.87
#